data_AF-A0A6A1UQ09-F1
#
_entry.id   AF-A0A6A1UQ09-F1
#
_cell.length_a   1.000
_cell.length_b   1.000
_cell.length_c   1.000
_cell.angle_alpha   90.00
_cell.angle_beta   90.00
_cell.angle_gamma   90.00
#
_symmetry.space_group_name_H-M   'P 1'
#
loop_
_entity.id
_entity.type
_entity.pdbx_description
1 polymer ?
#
loop_
_entity_poly.entity_id
_entity_poly.type
_entity_poly.pdbx_seq_one_letter_code
_entity_poly.pdbx_strand_id
1 'polypeptide(L)'
;MESAWIGTRDYSPQLVVPKVLEFVNRFEGGIEGIKKRNHDNVVEMGQMLAKAWGTNLGCPPEMCASMIMVGLPASLAIEIQGWNLGIFMCRIELQKTTHLWGR
;
A
#
# COMPACT_ATOMS: atom_id res chain seq x y z
N MET A 1 -21.67 -10.88 -23.88
CA MET A 1 -20.68 -11.98 -24.02
C MET A 1 -19.66 -11.64 -25.12
N GLU A 2 -19.25 -10.37 -25.23
CA GLU A 2 -18.26 -9.93 -26.23
C GLU A 2 -16.88 -9.63 -25.61
N SER A 3 -16.83 -9.38 -24.30
CA SER A 3 -15.58 -9.18 -23.54
C SER A 3 -14.87 -10.49 -23.17
N ALA A 4 -15.51 -11.64 -23.39
CA ALA A 4 -14.92 -12.95 -23.10
C ALA A 4 -13.91 -13.40 -24.16
N TRP A 5 -13.95 -12.81 -25.36
CA TRP A 5 -13.09 -13.18 -26.48
C TRP A 5 -12.60 -11.95 -27.23
N ILE A 6 -11.54 -11.33 -26.72
CA ILE A 6 -10.88 -10.16 -27.32
C ILE A 6 -9.66 -10.62 -28.16
N GLY A 7 -9.68 -11.88 -28.63
CA GLY A 7 -8.58 -12.58 -29.30
C GLY A 7 -7.78 -13.52 -28.39
N THR A 8 -6.75 -14.15 -28.95
CA THR A 8 -5.86 -15.08 -28.23
C THR A 8 -5.01 -14.32 -27.21
N ARG A 9 -5.25 -14.54 -25.92
CA ARG A 9 -4.45 -14.00 -24.82
C ARG A 9 -4.12 -15.13 -23.85
N ASP A 10 -3.10 -14.93 -23.02
CA ASP A 10 -2.92 -15.75 -21.83
C ASP A 10 -4.01 -15.38 -20.81
N TYR A 11 -4.90 -16.34 -20.54
CA TYR A 11 -6.00 -16.21 -19.59
C TYR A 11 -5.64 -16.72 -18.19
N SER A 12 -4.41 -17.22 -17.97
CA SER A 12 -3.98 -17.77 -16.68
C SER A 12 -4.20 -16.81 -15.50
N PRO A 13 -3.87 -15.50 -15.61
CA PRO A 13 -4.14 -14.54 -14.53
C PRO A 13 -5.63 -14.35 -14.20
N GLN A 14 -6.51 -14.48 -15.18
CA GLN A 14 -7.96 -14.34 -15.01
C GLN A 14 -8.57 -15.62 -14.42
N LEU A 15 -8.07 -16.79 -14.84
CA LEU A 15 -8.55 -18.09 -14.38
C LEU A 15 -8.13 -18.41 -12.95
N VAL A 16 -7.03 -17.83 -12.45
CA VAL A 16 -6.56 -18.06 -11.07
C VAL A 16 -7.32 -17.25 -10.02
N VAL A 17 -8.10 -16.23 -10.42
CA VAL A 17 -8.81 -15.33 -9.48
C VAL A 17 -9.62 -16.06 -8.41
N PRO A 18 -10.41 -17.11 -8.71
CA PRO A 18 -11.15 -17.86 -7.68
C PRO A 18 -10.22 -18.49 -6.62
N LYS A 19 -9.08 -19.04 -7.05
CA LYS A 19 -8.08 -19.63 -6.14
C LYS A 19 -7.36 -18.60 -5.30
N VAL A 20 -7.13 -17.40 -5.83
CA VAL A 20 -6.61 -16.27 -5.05
C VAL A 20 -7.61 -15.84 -3.97
N LEU A 21 -8.92 -15.80 -4.27
CA LEU A 21 -9.94 -15.46 -3.27
C LEU A 21 -10.01 -16.51 -2.16
N GLU A 22 -9.99 -17.81 -2.50
CA GLU A 22 -9.87 -18.89 -1.52
C GLU A 22 -8.64 -18.70 -0.63
N PHE A 23 -7.49 -18.38 -1.23
CA PHE A 23 -6.23 -18.16 -0.53
C PHE A 23 -6.29 -16.95 0.41
N VAL A 24 -6.83 -15.81 -0.03
CA VAL A 24 -6.97 -14.57 0.75
C VAL A 24 -7.89 -14.77 1.95
N ASN A 25 -8.94 -15.58 1.80
CA ASN A 25 -9.87 -15.88 2.89
C ASN A 25 -9.27 -16.74 4.00
N ARG A 26 -8.06 -17.30 3.83
CA ARG A 26 -7.35 -18.05 4.89
C ARG A 26 -6.72 -17.13 5.94
N PHE A 27 -6.52 -15.85 5.62
CA PHE A 27 -5.99 -14.88 6.58
C PHE A 27 -7.08 -14.42 7.55
N GLU A 28 -6.68 -14.01 8.74
CA GLU A 28 -7.58 -13.43 9.74
C GLU A 28 -8.34 -12.22 9.16
N GLY A 29 -9.67 -12.27 9.22
CA GLY A 29 -10.55 -11.25 8.64
C GLY A 29 -10.57 -11.20 7.10
N GLY A 30 -9.95 -12.16 6.42
CA GLY A 30 -9.88 -12.23 4.96
C GLY A 30 -9.35 -10.94 4.33
N ILE A 31 -9.98 -10.49 3.25
CA ILE A 31 -9.58 -9.27 2.55
C ILE A 31 -9.71 -8.01 3.42
N GLU A 32 -10.73 -7.94 4.28
CA GLU A 32 -10.95 -6.78 5.16
C GLU A 32 -9.94 -6.74 6.30
N GLY A 33 -9.56 -7.89 6.84
CA GLY A 33 -8.47 -8.00 7.82
C GLY A 33 -7.13 -7.57 7.24
N ILE A 34 -6.83 -7.97 6.00
CA ILE A 34 -5.62 -7.52 5.28
C ILE A 34 -5.66 -6.00 5.06
N LYS A 35 -6.78 -5.44 4.61
CA LYS A 35 -6.93 -3.99 4.42
C LYS A 35 -6.69 -3.23 5.72
N LYS A 36 -7.36 -3.64 6.80
CA LYS A 36 -7.23 -3.00 8.11
C LYS A 36 -5.79 -3.07 8.62
N ARG A 37 -5.19 -4.26 8.61
CA ARG A 37 -3.80 -4.43 9.05
C ARG A 37 -2.81 -3.60 8.23
N ASN A 38 -3.01 -3.52 6.90
CA ASN A 38 -2.16 -2.71 6.05
C ASN A 38 -2.31 -1.22 6.38
N HIS A 39 -3.54 -0.76 6.57
CA HIS A 39 -3.85 0.62 6.98
C HIS A 39 -3.21 0.98 8.32
N ASP A 40 -3.48 0.18 9.36
CA ASP A 40 -2.98 0.43 10.72
C ASP A 40 -1.45 0.53 10.73
N ASN A 41 -0.77 -0.38 10.01
CA ASN A 41 0.69 -0.38 9.91
C ASN A 41 1.24 0.85 9.20
N VAL A 42 0.67 1.26 8.05
CA VAL A 42 1.19 2.44 7.34
C VAL A 42 0.91 3.73 8.09
N VAL A 43 -0.21 3.83 8.80
CA VAL A 43 -0.53 4.99 9.64
C VAL A 43 0.46 5.11 10.79
N GLU A 44 0.71 4.02 11.53
CA GLU A 44 1.69 4.00 12.63
C GLU A 44 3.07 4.45 12.14
N MET A 45 3.56 3.84 11.07
CA MET A 45 4.89 4.12 10.54
C MET A 45 5.00 5.51 9.92
N GLY A 46 3.94 5.98 9.24
CA GLY A 46 3.90 7.34 8.69
C GLY A 46 3.96 8.40 9.79
N GLN A 47 3.25 8.19 10.91
CA GLN A 47 3.32 9.07 12.08
C GLN A 47 4.71 9.04 12.71
N MET A 48 5.33 7.87 12.81
CA MET A 48 6.72 7.75 13.30
C MET A 48 7.71 8.54 12.42
N LEU A 49 7.61 8.43 11.10
CA LEU A 49 8.47 9.14 10.15
C LEU A 49 8.24 10.66 10.20
N ALA A 50 6.97 11.10 10.16
CA ALA A 50 6.60 12.51 10.26
C ALA A 50 7.17 13.14 11.54
N LYS A 51 7.04 12.43 12.68
CA LYS A 51 7.61 12.87 13.96
C LYS A 51 9.13 12.92 13.94
N ALA A 52 9.80 11.92 13.36
CA ALA A 52 11.27 11.87 13.29
C ALA A 52 11.85 12.97 12.39
N TRP A 53 11.15 13.34 11.33
CA TRP A 53 11.59 14.38 10.39
C TRP A 53 11.08 15.79 10.75
N GLY A 54 10.20 15.92 11.75
CA GLY A 54 9.56 17.19 12.08
C GLY A 54 8.64 17.70 10.96
N THR A 55 8.08 16.79 10.17
CA THR A 55 7.20 17.08 9.03
C THR A 55 5.77 16.61 9.31
N ASN A 56 4.87 16.85 8.36
CA ASN A 56 3.46 16.46 8.45
C ASN A 56 3.13 15.37 7.42
N LEU A 57 2.02 14.69 7.66
CA LEU A 57 1.42 13.78 6.69
C LEU A 57 0.79 14.59 5.54
N GLY A 58 0.86 14.05 4.32
CA GLY A 58 0.29 14.68 3.13
C GLY A 58 -1.23 14.49 2.99
N CYS A 59 -1.84 13.62 3.79
CA CYS A 59 -3.27 13.29 3.77
C CYS A 59 -3.71 12.83 5.18
N PRO A 60 -4.99 13.02 5.55
CA PRO A 60 -5.53 12.44 6.79
C PRO A 60 -5.32 10.92 6.84
N PRO A 61 -4.96 10.34 8.01
CA PRO A 61 -4.71 8.91 8.15
C PRO A 61 -5.84 8.02 7.63
N GLU A 62 -7.09 8.44 7.81
CA GLU A 62 -8.32 7.71 7.47
C GLU A 62 -8.50 7.52 5.96
N MET A 63 -7.83 8.36 5.17
CA MET A 63 -7.86 8.32 3.69
C MET A 63 -6.69 7.50 3.11
N CYS A 64 -5.81 6.97 3.95
CA CYS A 64 -4.67 6.16 3.52
C CYS A 64 -5.06 4.68 3.40
N ALA A 65 -4.59 3.98 2.36
CA ALA A 65 -4.84 2.55 2.20
C ALA A 65 -3.62 1.74 2.67
N SER A 66 -2.80 1.24 1.75
CA SER A 66 -1.58 0.48 2.04
C SER A 66 -0.30 1.30 1.83
N MET A 67 -0.41 2.62 1.74
CA MET A 67 0.69 3.57 1.55
C MET A 67 0.31 4.90 2.18
N ILE A 68 1.32 5.65 2.63
CA ILE A 68 1.12 6.95 3.28
C ILE A 68 2.12 7.98 2.76
N MET A 69 1.65 9.22 2.65
CA MET A 69 2.43 10.37 2.20
C MET A 69 3.02 11.12 3.40
N VAL A 70 4.34 11.33 3.40
CA VAL A 70 5.05 12.06 4.47
C VAL A 70 5.86 13.19 3.86
N GLY A 71 5.84 14.36 4.48
CA GLY A 71 6.67 15.49 4.07
C GLY A 71 8.17 15.18 4.22
N LEU A 72 8.98 15.58 3.24
CA LEU A 72 10.43 15.48 3.30
C LEU A 72 11.01 16.59 4.19
N PRO A 73 12.07 16.31 4.97
CA PRO A 73 12.71 17.33 5.78
C PRO A 73 13.43 18.35 4.89
N ALA A 74 13.35 19.63 5.25
CA ALA A 74 14.00 20.73 4.52
C ALA A 74 15.53 20.58 4.44
N SER A 75 16.14 19.83 5.37
CA SER A 75 17.56 19.52 5.38
C SER A 75 18.05 18.73 4.18
N LEU A 76 17.14 18.10 3.42
CA LEU A 76 17.50 17.33 2.23
C LEU A 76 17.77 18.21 1.00
N ALA A 77 17.46 19.53 1.09
CA ALA A 77 17.75 20.54 0.08
C ALA A 77 17.38 20.12 -1.36
N ILE A 78 16.28 19.38 -1.52
CA ILE A 78 15.79 18.96 -2.83
C ILE A 78 15.10 20.15 -3.48
N GLU A 79 15.63 20.59 -4.62
CA GLU A 79 14.92 21.51 -5.50
C GLU A 79 13.77 20.76 -6.20
N ILE A 80 12.54 21.09 -5.83
CA ILE A 80 11.35 20.53 -6.45
C ILE A 80 10.92 21.47 -7.57
N GLN A 81 11.04 21.03 -8.82
CA GLN A 81 10.48 21.77 -9.96
C GLN A 81 8.97 21.49 -10.05
N GLY A 82 8.14 22.42 -9.54
CA GLY A 82 6.67 22.39 -9.67
C GLY A 82 5.91 22.57 -8.35
N TRP A 83 4.58 22.69 -8.42
CA TRP A 83 3.64 22.90 -7.28
C TRP A 83 3.53 21.72 -6.28
N ASN A 84 4.47 20.77 -6.29
CA ASN A 84 4.50 19.70 -5.30
C ASN A 84 5.28 20.17 -4.07
N LEU A 85 4.56 20.51 -3.01
CA LEU A 85 5.09 20.50 -1.65
C LEU A 85 5.83 19.16 -1.46
N GLY A 86 7.07 19.16 -0.98
CA GLY A 86 7.94 17.97 -0.92
C GLY A 86 7.34 16.81 -0.14
N ILE A 87 6.52 16.00 -0.79
CA ILE A 87 5.79 14.88 -0.20
C ILE A 87 6.35 13.61 -0.83
N PHE A 88 6.83 12.70 0.02
CA PHE A 88 7.32 11.40 -0.37
C PHE A 88 6.24 10.34 -0.11
N MET A 89 5.91 9.56 -1.14
CA MET A 89 5.01 8.43 -1.02
C MET A 89 5.80 7.23 -0.52
N CYS A 90 5.60 6.86 0.75
CA CYS A 90 6.29 5.73 1.33
C CYS A 90 5.45 4.46 1.17
N ARG A 91 5.91 3.54 0.32
CA ARG A 91 5.43 2.16 0.30
C ARG A 91 6.21 1.39 1.33
N ILE A 92 5.59 1.11 2.48
CA ILE A 92 6.27 0.36 3.52
C ILE A 92 6.05 -1.11 3.27
N GLU A 93 7.11 -1.79 2.84
CA GLU A 93 7.12 -3.24 2.71
C GLU A 93 6.97 -3.88 4.09
N LEU A 94 5.91 -4.67 4.24
CA LEU A 94 5.61 -5.44 5.43
C LEU A 94 6.60 -6.60 5.58
N GLN A 95 7.87 -6.29 5.89
CA GLN A 95 8.92 -7.26 6.20
C GLN A 95 8.55 -8.16 7.39
N LYS A 96 7.55 -7.79 8.21
CA LYS A 96 7.01 -8.64 9.28
C LYS A 96 6.07 -9.76 8.77
N THR A 97 5.66 -9.76 7.50
CA THR A 97 4.71 -10.77 7.01
C THR A 97 5.35 -11.97 6.35
N THR A 98 6.59 -11.88 5.88
CA THR A 98 7.26 -12.98 5.14
C THR A 98 7.29 -14.29 5.94
N HIS A 99 7.29 -14.23 7.28
CA HIS A 99 7.17 -15.41 8.14
C HIS A 99 5.78 -16.11 8.11
N LEU A 100 4.71 -15.40 7.72
CA LEU A 100 3.32 -15.92 7.68
C LEU A 100 2.85 -16.36 6.29
N TRP A 101 3.48 -15.88 5.21
CA TRP A 101 3.17 -16.32 3.84
C TRP A 101 3.80 -17.67 3.46
N GLY A 102 4.60 -18.27 4.36
CA GLY A 102 5.25 -19.56 4.21
C GLY A 102 4.50 -20.77 4.80
N ARG A 103 3.20 -20.63 5.11
CA ARG A 103 2.34 -21.76 5.50
C ARG A 103 1.05 -21.81 4.67
#